data_AF-A0A0B8QT45-F1
#
_entry.id   AF-A0A0B8QT45-F1
#
_cell.length_a   1.000
_cell.length_b   1.000
_cell.length_c   1.000
_cell.angle_alpha   90.00
_cell.angle_beta   90.00
_cell.angle_gamma   90.00
#
_symmetry.space_group_name_H-M   'P 1'
#
loop_
_entity.id
_entity.type
_entity.pdbx_description
1 polymer ?
#
loop_
_entity_poly.entity_id
_entity_poly.type
_entity_poly.pdbx_seq_one_letter_code
_entity_poly.pdbx_strand_id
1 'polypeptide(L)' 'MATKTVNKHLFVWLGSFLFGGFGVDRFMRGQIGVGICKLLFNWATFGIWSFVDWIVALVKAYSTYNDTEDITFINGGYSR' A
#
# COMPACT_ATOMS: atom_id res chain seq x y z
N MET A 1 -5.34 -12.94 -14.57
CA MET A 1 -5.41 -11.90 -13.52
C MET A 1 -4.35 -12.20 -12.48
N ALA A 2 -3.48 -11.24 -12.14
CA ALA A 2 -2.56 -11.41 -11.02
C ALA A 2 -3.26 -10.99 -9.73
N THR A 3 -3.59 -11.97 -8.89
CA THR A 3 -4.20 -11.76 -7.57
C THR A 3 -3.13 -11.98 -6.51
N LYS A 4 -2.94 -11.01 -5.62
CA LYS A 4 -1.99 -11.09 -4.51
C LYS A 4 -2.73 -10.89 -3.20
N THR A 5 -2.53 -11.81 -2.26
CA THR A 5 -3.11 -11.74 -0.92
C THR A 5 -2.00 -11.47 0.09
N VAL A 6 -2.25 -10.52 0.99
CA VAL A 6 -1.30 -10.12 2.02
C VAL A 6 -2.08 -9.83 3.30
N ASN A 7 -1.54 -10.23 4.44
CA ASN A 7 -2.12 -9.88 5.74
C ASN A 7 -2.25 -8.35 5.91
N LYS A 8 -3.41 -7.90 6.37
CA LYS A 8 -3.73 -6.47 6.47
C LYS A 8 -2.85 -5.70 7.42
N HIS A 9 -2.46 -6.32 8.53
CA HIS A 9 -1.61 -5.69 9.53
C HIS A 9 -0.19 -5.52 8.99
N LEU A 10 0.36 -6.54 8.31
CA LEU A 10 1.66 -6.45 7.67
C LEU A 10 1.69 -5.37 6.58
N PHE A 11 0.63 -5.30 5.76
CA PHE A 11 0.55 -4.29 4.71
C PHE A 11 0.48 -2.86 5.28
N VAL A 12 -0.38 -2.61 6.26
CA VAL A 12 -0.58 -1.27 6.82
C VAL A 12 0.61 -0.82 7.65
N TRP A 13 1.09 -1.67 8.57
CA TRP A 13 2.12 -1.28 9.54
C TRP A 13 3.54 -1.45 9.02
N LEU A 14 3.83 -2.59 8.38
CA LEU A 14 5.17 -2.83 7.86
C LEU A 14 5.31 -2.18 6.48
N GLY A 15 4.42 -2.51 5.54
CA GLY A 15 4.51 -2.06 4.16
C GLY A 15 4.31 -0.56 3.97
N SER A 16 3.32 0.02 4.65
CA SER A 16 2.90 1.40 4.40
C SER A 16 3.35 2.40 5.47
N PHE A 17 3.40 2.03 6.75
CA PHE A 17 3.85 2.94 7.80
C PHE A 17 5.37 2.98 7.90
N LEU A 18 6.03 1.83 8.06
CA LEU A 18 7.49 1.77 8.20
C LEU A 18 8.22 1.96 6.86
N PHE A 19 7.75 1.25 5.82
CA PHE A 19 8.40 1.25 4.51
C PHE A 19 7.66 2.06 3.42
N GLY A 20 6.61 2.80 3.77
CA GLY A 20 5.89 3.65 2.80
C GLY A 20 6.75 4.78 2.26
N GLY A 21 7.74 5.24 3.03
CA GLY A 21 8.76 6.19 2.58
C GLY A 21 9.62 5.67 1.42
N PHE A 22 9.81 4.36 1.34
CA PHE A 22 10.52 3.69 0.25
C PHE A 22 9.57 3.15 -0.84
N GLY A 23 8.26 3.45 -0.76
CA GLY A 23 7.27 3.01 -1.73
C GLY A 23 6.93 1.52 -1.70
N VAL A 24 7.29 0.80 -0.63
CA VAL A 24 7.02 -0.64 -0.48
C VAL A 24 5.53 -0.96 -0.55
N ASP A 25 4.66 -0.06 -0.07
CA ASP A 25 3.21 -0.15 -0.21
C ASP A 25 2.73 -0.32 -1.68
N ARG A 26 3.43 0.29 -2.66
CA ARG A 26 3.11 0.15 -4.09
C ARG A 26 3.66 -1.14 -4.67
N PHE A 27 4.83 -1.57 -4.23
CA PHE A 27 5.43 -2.84 -4.65
C PHE A 27 4.60 -4.04 -4.17
N MET A 28 4.08 -4.01 -2.94
CA MET A 28 3.21 -5.06 -2.39
C MET A 28 1.89 -5.21 -3.15
N ARG A 29 1.39 -4.11 -3.74
CA ARG A 29 0.22 -4.12 -4.62
C ARG A 29 0.55 -4.61 -6.05
N GLY A 30 1.81 -4.64 -6.45
CA GLY A 30 2.24 -4.94 -7.82
C GLY A 30 2.36 -3.73 -8.73
N GLN A 31 2.29 -2.51 -8.19
CA GLN A 31 2.46 -1.25 -8.93
C GLN A 31 3.93 -0.82 -8.94
N ILE A 32 4.80 -1.62 -9.56
CA ILE A 32 6.26 -1.42 -9.57
C ILE A 32 6.66 -0.07 -10.19
N GLY A 33 6.04 0.34 -11.30
CA GLY A 33 6.36 1.63 -11.94
C GLY A 33 6.11 2.82 -11.01
N VAL A 34 4.97 2.83 -10.31
CA VAL A 34 4.63 3.89 -9.34
C VAL A 34 5.52 3.81 -8.09
N GLY A 35 5.92 2.60 -7.68
CA GLY A 35 6.89 2.40 -6.59
C GLY A 35 8.25 3.02 -6.90
N ILE A 36 8.77 2.86 -8.12
CA ILE A 36 10.02 3.47 -8.58
C ILE A 36 9.87 5.00 -8.66
N CYS A 37 8.75 5.50 -9.18
CA CYS A 37 8.46 6.94 -9.16
C CYS A 37 8.43 7.49 -7.73
N LYS A 38 7.83 6.78 -6.77
CA LYS A 38 7.88 7.15 -5.36
C LYS A 38 9.33 7.19 -4.86
N LEU A 39 10.15 6.16 -5.09
CA LEU A 39 11.55 6.17 -4.64
C LEU A 39 12.34 7.39 -5.14
N LEU A 40 12.10 7.83 -6.37
CA LEU A 40 12.80 8.97 -6.99
C LEU A 40 12.21 10.34 -6.60
N PHE A 41 10.89 10.42 -6.42
CA PHE A 41 10.16 11.69 -6.22
C PHE A 41 9.59 11.89 -4.80
N ASN A 42 9.72 10.92 -3.89
CA ASN A 42 9.18 11.06 -2.53
C ASN A 42 9.89 12.16 -1.71
N TRP A 43 11.17 12.42 -2.01
CA TRP A 43 11.90 13.59 -1.49
C TRP A 43 11.19 14.91 -1.84
N ALA A 44 10.62 15.04 -3.04
CA ALA A 44 9.97 16.28 -3.49
C ALA A 44 8.63 16.55 -2.77
N THR A 45 8.01 15.53 -2.21
CA THR A 45 6.72 15.64 -1.48
C THR A 45 6.90 15.66 0.04
N PHE A 46 8.14 15.72 0.54
CA PHE A 46 8.44 15.80 1.99
C PHE A 46 7.75 14.69 2.80
N GLY A 47 7.53 13.51 2.20
CA GLY A 47 6.86 12.37 2.84
C GLY A 47 5.32 12.46 2.93
N ILE A 48 4.70 13.54 2.45
CA ILE A 48 3.23 13.71 2.45
C ILE A 48 2.56 12.63 1.59
N TRP A 49 3.18 12.25 0.48
CA TRP A 49 2.65 11.20 -0.40
C TRP A 49 2.57 9.84 0.33
N SER A 50 3.63 9.44 1.03
CA SER A 50 3.63 8.21 1.83
C SER A 50 2.61 8.27 2.98
N PHE A 51 2.43 9.44 3.59
CA PHE A 51 1.46 9.64 4.68
C PHE A 51 0.01 9.47 4.20
N VAL A 52 -0.35 10.08 3.06
CA VAL A 52 -1.69 9.93 2.46
C VAL A 52 -1.94 8.47 2.06
N ASP A 53 -0.95 7.80 1.46
CA ASP A 53 -1.08 6.39 1.06
C ASP A 53 -1.30 5.48 2.29
N TRP A 54 -0.63 5.77 3.40
CA TRP A 54 -0.82 5.06 4.65
C TRP A 54 -2.24 5.24 5.21
N ILE A 55 -2.79 6.45 5.23
CA ILE A 55 -4.17 6.68 5.66
C ILE A 55 -5.15 5.92 4.77
N VAL A 56 -4.97 5.94 3.45
CA VAL A 56 -5.83 5.19 2.51
C VAL A 56 -5.74 3.68 2.77
N ALA A 57 -4.54 3.15 2.98
CA ALA A 57 -4.31 1.74 3.33
C ALA A 57 -5.01 1.37 4.63
N LEU A 58 -4.92 2.23 5.65
CA LEU A 58 -5.52 2.04 6.96
C LEU A 58 -7.05 2.05 6.89
N VAL A 59 -7.64 3.03 6.22
CA VAL A 59 -9.10 3.12 6.03
C VAL A 59 -9.60 1.87 5.31
N LYS A 60 -8.97 1.45 4.21
CA LYS A 60 -9.40 0.25 3.50
C LYS A 60 -9.24 -1.02 4.34
N ALA A 61 -8.12 -1.18 5.05
CA ALA A 61 -7.87 -2.36 5.86
C ALA A 61 -8.89 -2.53 7.00
N TYR A 62 -9.26 -1.44 7.68
CA TYR A 62 -10.14 -1.51 8.86
C TYR A 62 -11.62 -1.23 8.55
N SER A 63 -11.96 -0.58 7.44
CA SER A 63 -13.35 -0.35 7.00
C SER A 63 -13.83 -1.42 6.02
N THR A 64 -13.16 -1.56 4.89
CA THR A 64 -13.61 -2.47 3.80
C THR A 64 -13.20 -3.93 4.05
N TYR A 65 -12.02 -4.14 4.64
CA TYR A 65 -11.50 -5.48 4.98
C TYR A 65 -11.68 -5.79 6.47
N ASN A 66 -12.73 -5.25 7.10
CA ASN A 66 -12.97 -5.46 8.53
C ASN A 66 -13.13 -6.96 8.88
N ASP A 67 -13.89 -7.68 8.06
CA ASP A 67 -14.27 -9.08 8.26
C ASP A 67 -13.16 -10.10 7.92
N THR A 68 -12.10 -9.69 7.23
CA THR A 68 -11.03 -10.60 6.77
C THR A 68 -9.66 -10.13 7.21
N GLU A 69 -8.77 -11.05 7.55
CA GLU A 69 -7.40 -10.73 7.95
C GLU A 69 -6.49 -10.39 6.75
N ASP A 70 -6.84 -10.84 5.55
CA ASP A 70 -6.07 -10.63 4.34
C ASP A 70 -6.69 -9.58 3.41
N ILE A 71 -5.83 -8.76 2.81
CA ILE A 71 -6.15 -7.84 1.73
C ILE A 71 -5.81 -8.53 0.40
N THR A 72 -6.76 -8.52 -0.51
CA THR A 72 -6.65 -9.06 -1.85
C THR A 72 -6.44 -7.93 -2.85
N PHE A 73 -5.38 -7.98 -3.63
CA PHE A 73 -5.08 -7.03 -4.69
C PHE A 73 -5.31 -7.68 -6.06
N ILE A 74 -6.09 -7.01 -6.92
CA ILE A 74 -6.34 -7.41 -8.30
C ILE A 74 -5.68 -6.37 -9.21
N ASN A 75 -4.62 -6.77 -9.92
CA ASN A 75 -3.93 -5.90 -10.89
C ASN A 75 -3.46 -4.55 -10.28
N GLY A 76 -2.99 -4.56 -9.02
CA GLY A 76 -2.60 -3.34 -8.31
C GLY A 76 -3.74 -2.56 -7.65
N GLY A 77 -4.99 -2.89 -7.95
CA GLY A 77 -6.17 -2.35 -7.27
C GLY A 77 -6.56 -3.18 -6.05
N TYR A 78 -7.34 -2.61 -5.16
CA TYR A 78 -8.00 -3.37 -4.10
C TYR A 78 -9.14 -4.18 -4.72
N SER A 79 -9.28 -5.45 -4.33
CA SER A 79 -10.40 -6.30 -4.77
C SER A 79 -11.77 -5.84 -4.28
N ARG A 80 -11.80 -4.84 -3.39
CA ARG A 80 -12.96 -4.33 -2.66
C ARG A 80 -12.90 -2.81 -2.59
#